data_AF-A0M067-F1
#
_entry.id   AF-A0M067-F1
#
_cell.length_a   1.000
_cell.length_b   1.000
_cell.length_c   1.000
_cell.angle_alpha   90.00
_cell.angle_beta   90.00
_cell.angle_gamma   90.00
#
_symmetry.space_group_name_H-M   'P 1'
#
loop_
_entity.id
_entity.type
_entity.pdbx_description
1 polymer ?
#
loop_
_entity_poly.entity_id
_entity_poly.type
_entity_poly.pdbx_seq_one_letter_code
_entity_poly.pdbx_strand_id
1 'polypeptide(L)' 'MAEIKIRKKKPVWPWILVIIILAILAFLYFYGSLESDDSENFENDDMEEVTNISTLPFHDNFEMIS' A
#
# COMPACT_ATOMS: atom_id res chain seq x y z
N MET A 1 33.31 57.50 4.97
CA MET A 1 33.14 56.43 3.96
C MET A 1 33.37 55.11 4.69
N ALA A 2 32.31 54.46 5.14
CA ALA A 2 32.42 53.21 5.89
C ALA A 2 32.22 52.05 4.93
N GLU A 3 33.27 51.28 4.71
CA GLU A 3 33.18 49.98 4.05
C GLU A 3 32.31 49.06 4.89
N ILE A 4 31.04 48.93 4.52
CA ILE A 4 30.11 48.07 5.24
C ILE A 4 30.47 46.63 4.88
N LYS A 5 31.25 45.99 5.74
CA LYS A 5 31.56 44.55 5.64
C LYS A 5 30.26 43.77 5.84
N ILE A 6 29.57 43.48 4.74
CA ILE A 6 28.42 42.57 4.68
C ILE A 6 28.92 41.17 5.03
N ARG A 7 28.82 40.84 6.32
CA ARG A 7 28.95 39.47 6.80
C ARG A 7 27.74 38.70 6.28
N LYS A 8 27.94 37.85 5.28
CA LYS A 8 26.87 36.96 4.81
C LYS A 8 26.52 36.00 5.94
N LYS A 9 25.34 36.18 6.53
CA LYS A 9 24.77 35.21 7.46
C LYS A 9 24.62 33.90 6.69
N LYS A 10 25.10 32.80 7.29
CA LYS A 10 24.94 31.47 6.71
C LYS A 10 23.45 31.28 6.38
N PRO A 11 23.10 30.76 5.19
CA PRO A 11 21.70 30.50 4.87
C PRO A 11 21.26 29.34 5.78
N VAL A 12 20.69 29.66 6.94
CA VAL A 12 20.02 28.68 7.82
C VAL A 12 18.64 28.32 7.25
N TRP A 13 18.18 29.09 6.28
CA TRP A 13 16.89 28.96 5.60
C TRP A 13 16.58 27.58 4.98
N PRO A 14 17.51 26.86 4.33
CA PRO A 14 17.20 25.54 3.76
C PRO A 14 17.00 24.47 4.85
N TRP A 15 17.58 24.65 6.04
CA TRP A 15 17.46 23.67 7.13
C TRP A 15 16.05 23.62 7.71
N ILE A 16 15.35 24.76 7.77
CA ILE A 16 13.96 24.82 8.24
C ILE A 16 13.05 23.98 7.34
N LEU A 17 13.25 24.04 6.02
CA LEU A 17 12.45 23.31 5.05
C LEU A 17 12.61 21.80 5.22
N VAL A 18 13.84 21.34 5.44
CA VAL A 18 14.14 19.92 5.70
C VAL A 18 13.45 19.43 6.98
N ILE A 19 13.48 20.24 8.05
CA ILE A 19 12.81 19.90 9.32
C ILE A 19 11.29 19.81 9.14
N ILE A 20 10.69 20.73 8.38
CA ILE A 20 9.24 20.72 8.11
C ILE A 20 8.84 19.45 7.34
N ILE A 21 9.60 19.06 6.32
CA ILE A 21 9.33 17.84 5.56
C ILE A 21 9.42 16.61 6.48
N LEU A 22 10.47 16.51 7.30
CA LEU A 22 10.63 15.41 8.26
C LEU A 22 9.50 15.37 9.29
N ALA A 23 9.06 16.54 9.78
CA ALA A 23 7.96 16.63 10.74
C ALA A 23 6.63 16.17 10.12
N ILE A 24 6.35 16.54 8.87
CA ILE A 24 5.15 16.10 8.14
C ILE A 24 5.19 14.59 7.89
N LEU A 25 6.34 14.05 7.47
CA LEU A 25 6.49 12.60 7.27
C LEU A 25 6.30 11.83 8.59
N ALA A 26 6.93 12.28 9.68
CA ALA A 26 6.78 11.65 10.98
C ALA A 26 5.35 11.75 11.52
N PHE A 27 4.71 12.91 11.35
CA PHE A 27 3.31 13.13 11.72
C PHE A 27 2.38 12.23 10.91
N LEU A 28 2.54 12.18 9.59
CA LEU A 28 1.72 11.33 8.71
C LEU A 28 1.96 9.84 8.98
N TYR A 29 3.19 9.42 9.27
CA TYR A 29 3.48 8.03 9.64
C TYR A 29 2.84 7.67 10.99
N PHE A 30 3.00 8.52 12.01
CA PHE A 30 2.47 8.26 13.35
C PHE A 30 0.93 8.28 13.40
N TYR A 31 0.29 9.22 12.70
CA TYR A 31 -1.17 9.33 12.65
C TYR A 31 -1.82 8.46 11.56
N GLY A 32 -1.19 8.33 10.39
CA GLY A 32 -1.71 7.54 9.26
C GLY A 32 -1.55 6.02 9.44
N SER A 33 -0.54 5.58 10.19
CA SER A 33 -0.42 4.16 10.58
C SER A 33 -1.45 3.74 11.63
N LEU A 34 -2.16 4.68 12.26
CA LEU A 34 -3.22 4.37 13.23
C LEU A 34 -4.55 3.99 12.54
N GLU A 35 -4.67 4.23 11.23
CA GLU A 35 -5.87 3.95 10.44
C GLU A 35 -5.64 2.85 9.39
N SER A 36 -4.44 2.27 9.34
CA SER A 36 -4.06 1.23 8.35
C SER A 36 -4.04 -0.20 8.93
N ASP A 37 -4.74 -0.44 10.04
CA ASP A 37 -4.99 -1.82 10.51
C ASP A 37 -5.96 -2.58 9.57
N ASP A 38 -6.52 -1.90 8.55
CA ASP A 38 -7.26 -2.52 7.44
C ASP A 38 -6.39 -2.66 6.16
N SER A 39 -5.10 -2.98 6.30
CA SER A 39 -4.25 -3.35 5.16
C SER A 39 -3.67 -4.77 5.25
N GLU A 40 -4.25 -5.62 6.09
CA GLU A 40 -4.11 -7.09 6.08
C GLU A 40 -5.07 -7.74 5.06
N ASN A 41 -5.20 -7.18 3.85
CA ASN A 41 -5.79 -7.92 2.71
C ASN A 41 -4.88 -7.87 1.49
N PHE A 42 -3.66 -8.37 1.71
CA PHE A 42 -2.91 -9.07 0.67
C PHE A 42 -3.06 -10.59 0.92
N GLU A 43 -4.30 -11.04 1.19
CA GLU A 43 -4.61 -12.46 1.15
C GLU A 43 -4.53 -12.91 -0.31
N ASN A 44 -3.37 -13.48 -0.62
CA ASN A 44 -3.22 -14.42 -1.71
C ASN A 44 -3.95 -15.70 -1.29
N ASP A 45 -5.26 -15.75 -1.42
CA ASP A 45 -6.03 -16.99 -1.38
C ASP A 45 -7.31 -16.78 -2.20
N ASP A 46 -7.80 -17.82 -2.87
CA ASP A 46 -8.98 -17.79 -3.76
C ASP A 46 -8.71 -17.35 -5.22
N MET A 47 -7.66 -17.87 -5.84
CA MET A 47 -7.81 -18.31 -7.23
C MET A 47 -8.50 -19.67 -7.23
N GLU A 48 -9.83 -19.66 -7.21
CA GLU A 48 -10.61 -20.86 -7.47
C GLU A 48 -10.46 -21.25 -8.94
N GLU A 49 -9.56 -22.20 -9.22
CA GLU A 49 -9.49 -22.89 -10.51
C GLU A 49 -10.75 -23.73 -10.70
N VAL A 50 -11.80 -23.15 -11.28
CA VAL A 50 -12.99 -23.90 -11.71
C VAL A 50 -12.73 -24.51 -13.09
N THR A 51 -11.96 -25.60 -13.12
CA THR A 51 -11.93 -26.52 -14.25
C THR A 51 -12.61 -27.84 -13.87
N ASN A 52 -13.88 -27.79 -13.45
CA ASN A 52 -14.68 -29.02 -13.31
C ASN A 52 -15.19 -29.45 -14.70
N ILE A 53 -14.34 -30.17 -15.43
CA ILE A 53 -14.71 -30.84 -16.69
C ILE A 53 -14.48 -32.35 -16.59
N SER A 54 -14.80 -33.03 -15.48
CA SER A 54 -14.59 -34.50 -15.40
C SER A 54 -15.41 -35.24 -14.35
N THR A 55 -16.68 -34.91 -14.07
CA THR A 55 -17.55 -35.85 -13.33
C THR A 55 -19.03 -35.65 -13.68
N LEU A 56 -19.40 -35.92 -14.94
CA LEU A 56 -20.76 -36.34 -15.25
C LEU A 56 -20.79 -37.87 -15.06
N PRO A 57 -21.57 -38.45 -14.14
CA PRO A 57 -21.93 -39.85 -14.27
C PRO A 57 -22.88 -39.95 -15.45
N PHE A 58 -22.33 -40.25 -16.63
CA PHE A 58 -23.08 -40.88 -17.69
C PHE A 58 -23.46 -42.27 -17.15
N HIS A 59 -24.61 -42.35 -16.47
CA HIS A 59 -25.20 -43.61 -16.05
C HIS A 59 -26.41 -43.84 -16.95
N ASP A 60 -26.20 -44.74 -17.91
CA ASP A 60 -27.19 -45.23 -18.86
C ASP A 60 -28.49 -45.66 -18.16
N ASN A 61 -29.57 -44.94 -18.44
CA ASN A 61 -30.94 -45.32 -18.07
C ASN A 61 -31.68 -45.97 -19.25
N PHE A 62 -31.01 -46.90 -19.93
CA PHE A 62 -31.61 -47.75 -20.96
C PHE A 62 -31.37 -49.21 -20.53
N GLU A 63 -32.42 -50.04 -20.49
CA GLU A 63 -32.39 -51.51 -20.31
C GLU A 63 -32.83 -52.17 -18.98
N MET A 64 -33.67 -51.56 -18.12
CA MET A 64 -34.33 -52.37 -17.06
C MET A 64 -35.81 -52.05 -16.80
N ILE A 65 -36.58 -51.81 -17.85
CA ILE A 65 -38.05 -51.96 -17.82
C ILE A 65 -38.55 -52.46 -19.18
N SER A 66 -38.34 -53.76 -19.43
CA SER A 66 -39.13 -54.55 -20.38
C SER A 66 -39.58 -55.84 -19.69
#